data_AF-A0A7L4TFR5-F1
#
_entry.id   AF-A0A7L4TFR5-F1
#
_cell.length_a   1.000
_cell.length_b   1.000
_cell.length_c   1.000
_cell.angle_alpha   90.00
_cell.angle_beta   90.00
_cell.angle_gamma   90.00
#
_symmetry.space_group_name_H-M   'P 1'
#
loop_
_entity.id
_entity.type
_entity.pdbx_description
1 polymer ?
#
loop_
_entity_poly.entity_id
_entity_poly.type
_entity_poly.pdbx_seq_one_letter_code
_entity_poly.pdbx_strand_id
1 'polypeptide(L)'
;MVQEASQRKIPLILQCFLYILLVKRSIVITRYPELHFFFLGALFSTILALIFLLFKIKASLHMLAIGGLSVFVICLNVHLQMHNPYWTVLLVMLTGIVASSRLEMQAHTNKELLIGLIIGVLPQILFFFLWL
;
A
#
# COMPACT_ATOMS: atom_id res chain seq x y z
N MET A 1 -5.42 -4.72 18.22
CA MET A 1 -4.59 -3.68 17.58
C MET A 1 -3.54 -3.23 18.58
N VAL A 2 -2.30 -3.00 18.13
CA VAL A 2 -1.20 -2.58 19.01
C VAL A 2 -1.59 -1.27 19.71
N GLN A 3 -1.62 -1.29 21.05
CA GLN A 3 -2.13 -0.19 21.89
C GLN A 3 -1.21 1.04 21.83
N GLU A 4 0.10 0.80 21.71
CA GLU A 4 1.15 1.80 21.66
C GLU A 4 1.60 2.05 20.21
N ALA A 5 1.60 3.31 19.77
CA ALA A 5 2.12 3.67 18.44
C ALA A 5 3.62 3.35 18.31
N SER A 6 4.37 3.44 19.42
CA SER A 6 5.80 3.14 19.51
C SER A 6 6.14 1.71 19.08
N GLN A 7 5.28 0.74 19.42
CA GLN A 7 5.44 -0.68 19.10
C GLN A 7 5.28 -0.99 17.60
N ARG A 8 4.77 -0.06 16.79
CA ARG A 8 4.66 -0.22 15.32
C ARG A 8 5.98 0.00 14.58
N LYS A 9 6.97 0.63 15.23
CA LYS A 9 8.25 1.00 14.60
C LYS A 9 9.06 -0.23 14.15
N ILE A 10 9.23 -1.20 15.03
CA ILE A 10 10.02 -2.41 14.76
C ILE A 10 9.39 -3.23 13.61
N PRO A 11 8.07 -3.56 13.63
CA PRO A 11 7.43 -4.26 12.52
C PRO A 11 7.58 -3.54 11.17
N LEU A 12 7.44 -2.22 11.13
CA LEU A 12 7.56 -1.46 9.88
C LEU A 12 9.01 -1.40 9.35
N ILE A 13 10.00 -1.29 10.24
CA ILE A 13 11.41 -1.37 9.83
C ILE A 13 11.73 -2.75 9.27
N LEU A 14 11.25 -3.80 9.94
CA LEU A 14 11.40 -5.17 9.44
C LEU A 14 10.73 -5.32 8.07
N GLN A 15 9.52 -4.78 7.88
CA GLN A 15 8.82 -4.82 6.60
C GLN A 15 9.62 -4.12 5.49
N CYS A 16 10.21 -2.95 5.77
CA CYS A 16 11.08 -2.26 4.83
C CYS A 16 12.28 -3.13 4.43
N PHE A 17 12.94 -3.75 5.41
CA PHE A 17 14.06 -4.65 5.17
C PHE A 17 13.65 -5.85 4.29
N LEU A 18 12.50 -6.47 4.58
CA LEU A 18 11.98 -7.59 3.79
C LEU A 18 11.65 -7.18 2.35
N TYR A 19 11.05 -6.01 2.13
CA TYR A 19 10.81 -5.51 0.77
C TYR A 19 12.10 -5.23 0.01
N ILE A 20 13.12 -4.65 0.65
CA ILE A 20 14.43 -4.42 0.02
C ILE A 20 15.05 -5.76 -0.40
N LEU A 21 15.00 -6.77 0.47
CA LEU A 21 15.51 -8.10 0.15
C LEU A 21 14.75 -8.70 -1.04
N LEU A 22 13.42 -8.63 -1.01
CA LEU A 22 12.56 -9.19 -2.05
C LEU A 22 12.84 -8.58 -3.43
N VAL A 23 12.91 -7.25 -3.51
CA VAL A 23 13.14 -6.48 -4.74
C VAL A 23 14.57 -6.67 -5.27
N LYS A 24 15.56 -6.86 -4.39
CA LYS A 24 16.96 -7.09 -4.81
C LYS A 24 17.27 -8.53 -5.21
N ARG A 25 16.67 -9.54 -4.56
CA ARG A 25 17.06 -10.96 -4.73
C ARG A 25 16.06 -11.79 -5.53
N SER A 26 14.77 -11.59 -5.33
CA SER A 26 13.74 -12.51 -5.83
C SER A 26 12.96 -11.94 -7.01
N ILE A 27 12.54 -10.68 -6.89
CA ILE A 27 11.66 -10.02 -7.86
C ILE A 27 12.50 -8.97 -8.59
N VAL A 28 13.40 -9.45 -9.44
CA VAL A 28 14.30 -8.60 -10.21
C VAL A 28 13.56 -7.94 -11.38
N ILE A 29 13.90 -6.68 -11.66
CA ILE A 29 13.25 -5.86 -12.68
C ILE A 29 13.28 -6.49 -14.07
N THR A 30 14.33 -7.25 -14.41
CA THR A 30 14.48 -7.89 -15.73
C THR A 30 13.50 -9.03 -15.99
N ARG A 31 12.91 -9.60 -14.93
CA ARG A 31 12.01 -10.76 -15.04
C ARG A 31 10.56 -10.42 -14.69
N TYR A 32 10.37 -9.54 -13.72
CA TYR A 32 9.05 -9.18 -13.19
C TYR A 32 8.96 -7.67 -12.93
N PRO A 33 9.00 -6.82 -13.97
CA PRO A 33 9.08 -5.36 -13.81
C PRO A 33 7.88 -4.79 -13.04
N GLU A 34 6.66 -5.22 -13.34
CA GLU A 34 5.42 -4.73 -12.72
C GLU A 34 5.42 -5.05 -11.22
N LEU A 35 5.77 -6.30 -10.89
CA LEU A 35 5.82 -6.76 -9.50
C LEU A 35 7.00 -6.14 -8.74
N HIS A 36 8.13 -5.90 -9.40
CA HIS A 36 9.28 -5.19 -8.83
C HIS A 36 8.86 -3.78 -8.39
N PHE A 37 8.20 -3.03 -9.27
CA PHE A 37 7.71 -1.70 -8.97
C PHE A 37 6.54 -1.67 -7.98
N PHE A 38 5.70 -2.71 -7.94
CA PHE A 38 4.69 -2.87 -6.90
C PHE A 38 5.30 -2.93 -5.50
N PHE A 39 6.31 -3.80 -5.31
CA PHE A 39 6.98 -3.93 -4.02
C PHE A 39 7.87 -2.73 -3.69
N LEU A 40 8.44 -2.07 -4.69
CA LEU A 40 9.13 -0.79 -4.49
C LEU A 40 8.15 0.31 -4.04
N GLY A 41 6.95 0.37 -4.64
CA GLY A 41 5.86 1.24 -4.19
C GLY A 41 5.46 0.94 -2.75
N ALA A 42 5.29 -0.33 -2.40
CA ALA A 42 4.98 -0.75 -1.03
C ALA A 42 6.09 -0.36 -0.04
N LEU A 43 7.36 -0.48 -0.43
CA LEU A 43 8.50 0.00 0.36
C LEU A 43 8.40 1.50 0.63
N PHE A 44 8.21 2.32 -0.40
CA PHE A 44 8.07 3.77 -0.23
C PHE A 44 6.85 4.14 0.62
N SER A 45 5.71 3.45 0.44
CA SER A 45 4.54 3.62 1.30
C SER A 45 4.85 3.28 2.77
N THR A 46 5.59 2.20 3.05
CA THR A 46 5.99 1.85 4.43
C THR A 46 6.98 2.83 5.03
N ILE A 47 7.90 3.39 4.23
CA ILE A 47 8.80 4.46 4.66
C ILE A 47 8.00 5.73 5.00
N LEU A 48 7.02 6.10 4.17
CA LEU A 48 6.12 7.22 4.47
C LEU A 48 5.33 6.97 5.75
N ALA A 49 4.82 5.76 5.96
CA ALA A 49 4.13 5.39 7.19
C ALA A 49 5.05 5.49 8.42
N LEU A 50 6.33 5.11 8.29
CA LEU A 50 7.34 5.30 9.33
C LEU A 50 7.58 6.78 9.63
N ILE A 51 7.68 7.63 8.60
CA ILE A 51 7.85 9.08 8.76
C ILE A 51 6.64 9.67 9.49
N PHE A 52 5.41 9.32 9.09
CA PHE A 52 4.20 9.77 9.79
C PHE A 52 4.15 9.32 11.25
N LEU A 53 4.67 8.12 11.55
CA LEU A 53 4.76 7.63 12.92
C LEU A 53 5.69 8.50 13.79
N LEU A 54 6.77 9.06 13.22
CA LEU A 54 7.66 10.00 13.93
C LEU A 54 6.93 11.31 14.28
N PHE A 55 5.99 11.74 13.44
CA PHE A 55 5.12 12.90 13.70
C PHE A 55 3.89 12.57 14.54
N LYS A 56 3.81 11.37 15.14
CA LYS A 56 2.67 10.88 15.94
C LYS A 56 1.35 10.78 15.15
N ILE A 57 1.39 10.76 13.82
CA ILE A 57 0.22 10.57 12.95
C ILE A 57 0.03 9.06 12.72
N LYS A 58 -1.10 8.51 13.17
CA LYS A 58 -1.38 7.07 13.06
C LYS A 58 -2.04 6.73 11.73
N ALA A 59 -1.26 6.71 10.64
CA ALA A 59 -1.76 6.26 9.34
C ALA A 59 -2.27 4.81 9.41
N SER A 60 -3.39 4.52 8.76
CA SER A 60 -3.95 3.16 8.68
C SER A 60 -3.17 2.30 7.69
N LEU A 61 -2.42 1.33 8.21
CA LEU A 61 -1.67 0.37 7.38
C LEU A 61 -2.59 -0.53 6.53
N HIS A 62 -3.83 -0.76 6.97
CA HIS A 62 -4.80 -1.54 6.20
C HIS A 62 -5.25 -0.76 4.97
N MET A 63 -5.52 0.55 5.12
CA MET A 63 -5.86 1.42 3.99
C MET A 63 -4.70 1.60 3.01
N LEU A 64 -3.48 1.68 3.53
CA LEU A 64 -2.25 1.70 2.74
C LEU A 64 -2.15 0.45 1.87
N ALA A 65 -2.32 -0.73 2.46
CA ALA A 65 -2.18 -2.01 1.75
C ALA A 65 -3.28 -2.21 0.69
N ILE A 66 -4.56 -2.05 1.07
CA ILE A 66 -5.66 -2.26 0.12
C ILE A 66 -5.70 -1.18 -0.97
N GLY A 67 -5.36 0.06 -0.64
CA GLY A 67 -5.26 1.16 -1.61
C GLY A 67 -4.15 0.93 -2.62
N GLY A 68 -2.96 0.58 -2.15
CA GLY A 68 -1.83 0.26 -3.02
C GLY A 68 -2.10 -0.94 -3.93
N LEU A 69 -2.68 -2.02 -3.39
CA LEU A 69 -3.08 -3.19 -4.18
C LEU A 69 -4.15 -2.84 -5.22
N SER A 70 -5.15 -2.04 -4.84
CA SER A 70 -6.24 -1.65 -5.74
C SER A 70 -5.70 -0.91 -6.96
N VAL A 71 -4.84 0.10 -6.74
CA VAL A 71 -4.22 0.86 -7.83
C VAL A 71 -3.32 -0.02 -8.68
N PHE A 72 -2.50 -0.87 -8.06
CA PHE A 72 -1.63 -1.77 -8.80
C PHE A 72 -2.43 -2.68 -9.76
N VAL A 73 -3.52 -3.29 -9.29
CA VAL A 73 -4.35 -4.17 -10.13
C VAL A 73 -5.07 -3.38 -11.23
N ILE A 74 -5.53 -2.17 -10.95
CA ILE A 74 -6.12 -1.29 -11.98
C ILE A 74 -5.07 -0.96 -13.06
N CYS A 75 -3.87 -0.55 -12.65
CA CYS A 75 -2.75 -0.28 -13.55
C CYS A 75 -2.36 -1.52 -14.36
N LEU A 76 -2.35 -2.70 -13.74
CA LEU A 76 -2.05 -3.97 -14.41
C LEU A 76 -3.11 -4.32 -15.47
N ASN A 77 -4.39 -4.05 -15.18
CA ASN A 77 -5.47 -4.23 -16.13
C ASN A 77 -5.29 -3.37 -17.39
N VAL A 78 -4.85 -2.12 -17.20
CA VAL A 78 -4.53 -1.18 -18.29
C VAL A 78 -3.32 -1.64 -19.08
N HIS A 79 -2.21 -1.97 -18.40
CA HIS A 79 -0.96 -2.39 -19.04
C HIS A 79 -1.15 -3.68 -19.88
N LEU A 80 -1.88 -4.66 -19.34
CA LEU A 80 -2.17 -5.92 -20.04
C LEU A 80 -3.37 -5.83 -21.01
N GLN A 81 -4.01 -4.66 -21.13
CA GLN A 81 -5.18 -4.43 -21.99
C GLN A 81 -6.30 -5.47 -21.78
N MET A 82 -6.53 -5.90 -20.52
CA MET A 82 -7.49 -6.97 -20.23
C MET A 82 -8.96 -6.52 -20.35
N HIS A 83 -9.24 -5.21 -20.31
CA HIS A 83 -10.58 -4.62 -20.37
C HIS A 83 -11.57 -5.26 -19.38
N ASN A 84 -11.08 -5.74 -18.22
CA ASN A 84 -11.90 -6.46 -17.24
C ASN A 84 -12.26 -5.53 -16.07
N PRO A 85 -13.52 -5.04 -15.98
CA PRO A 85 -13.93 -4.12 -14.93
C PRO A 85 -14.21 -4.81 -13.59
N TYR A 86 -14.43 -6.13 -13.57
CA TYR A 86 -14.87 -6.87 -12.38
C TYR A 86 -13.84 -6.79 -11.24
N TRP A 87 -12.55 -6.89 -11.57
CA TRP A 87 -11.47 -6.78 -10.57
C TRP A 87 -11.43 -5.40 -9.94
N THR A 88 -11.59 -4.34 -10.75
CA THR A 88 -11.62 -2.96 -10.26
C THR A 88 -12.80 -2.73 -9.33
N VAL A 89 -14.00 -3.14 -9.72
CA VAL A 89 -15.22 -2.98 -8.91
C VAL A 89 -15.07 -3.73 -7.57
N LEU A 90 -14.55 -4.96 -7.61
CA LEU A 90 -14.32 -5.75 -6.41
C LEU A 90 -13.35 -5.05 -5.45
N LEU A 91 -12.21 -4.56 -5.95
CA LEU A 91 -11.19 -3.92 -5.11
C LEU A 91 -11.64 -2.58 -4.53
N VAL A 92 -12.42 -1.80 -5.28
CA VAL A 92 -13.06 -0.58 -4.77
C VAL A 92 -14.05 -0.91 -3.65
N MET A 93 -14.88 -1.94 -3.83
CA MET A 93 -15.81 -2.40 -2.79
C MET A 93 -15.06 -2.88 -1.54
N LEU A 94 -14.03 -3.71 -1.72
CA LEU A 94 -13.20 -4.21 -0.60
C LEU A 94 -12.49 -3.08 0.14
N THR A 95 -12.04 -2.05 -0.56
CA THR A 95 -11.46 -0.85 0.06
C THR A 95 -12.48 -0.16 0.98
N GLY A 96 -13.73 -0.04 0.53
CA GLY A 96 -14.83 0.48 1.35
C GLY A 96 -15.11 -0.38 2.59
N ILE A 97 -15.17 -1.71 2.44
CA ILE A 97 -15.38 -2.65 3.55
C ILE A 97 -14.26 -2.54 4.58
N VAL A 98 -13.00 -2.48 4.13
CA VAL A 98 -11.84 -2.31 5.01
C VAL A 98 -11.92 -0.97 5.76
N ALA A 99 -12.27 0.12 5.08
CA ALA A 99 -12.44 1.42 5.70
C ALA A 99 -13.53 1.40 6.78
N SER A 100 -14.71 0.87 6.47
CA SER A 100 -15.83 0.72 7.40
C SER A 100 -15.43 -0.11 8.62
N SER A 101 -14.73 -1.24 8.40
CA SER A 101 -14.24 -2.08 9.49
C SER A 101 -13.29 -1.35 10.44
N ARG A 102 -12.46 -0.43 9.94
CA ARG A 102 -11.55 0.35 10.79
C ARG A 102 -12.28 1.44 11.59
N LEU A 103 -13.33 2.03 11.03
CA LEU A 103 -14.18 3.00 11.72
C LEU A 103 -15.04 2.33 12.80
N GLU A 104 -15.64 1.19 12.49
CA GLU A 104 -16.48 0.44 13.43
C GLU A 104 -15.69 0.00 14.67
N MET A 105 -14.44 -0.41 14.48
CA MET A 105 -13.53 -0.75 15.59
C MET A 105 -13.02 0.48 16.37
N GLN A 106 -13.48 1.69 16.06
CA GLN A 106 -13.04 2.97 16.66
C GLN A 106 -11.52 3.12 16.70
N ALA A 107 -10.87 2.52 15.70
CA ALA A 107 -9.44 2.28 15.73
C ALA A 107 -8.65 3.34 14.99
N HIS A 108 -9.33 4.04 14.07
CA HIS A 108 -8.82 5.13 13.26
C HIS A 108 -9.90 6.17 13.01
N THR A 109 -9.49 7.42 12.81
CA THR A 109 -10.39 8.49 12.34
C THR A 109 -10.45 8.53 10.81
N ASN A 110 -11.47 9.19 10.23
CA ASN A 110 -11.57 9.42 8.79
C ASN A 110 -10.28 10.02 8.18
N LYS A 111 -9.64 10.95 8.91
CA LYS A 111 -8.38 11.59 8.47
C LYS A 111 -7.24 10.57 8.38
N GLU A 112 -7.11 9.69 9.37
CA GLU A 112 -6.07 8.65 9.40
C GLU A 112 -6.26 7.58 8.32
N LEU A 113 -7.50 7.25 7.99
CA LEU A 113 -7.83 6.36 6.87
C LEU A 113 -7.47 7.00 5.53
N LEU A 114 -7.84 8.27 5.34
CA LEU A 114 -7.52 9.01 4.12
C LEU A 114 -6.01 9.14 3.93
N ILE A 115 -5.26 9.48 5.00
CA ILE A 115 -3.80 9.53 4.95
C ILE A 115 -3.24 8.16 4.56
N GLY A 116 -3.71 7.08 5.21
CA GLY A 116 -3.30 5.71 4.90
C GLY A 116 -3.54 5.34 3.43
N LEU A 117 -4.71 5.70 2.89
CA LEU A 117 -5.05 5.47 1.50
C LEU A 117 -4.11 6.26 0.56
N ILE A 118 -3.94 7.56 0.79
CA ILE A 118 -3.10 8.43 -0.05
C ILE A 118 -1.66 7.94 -0.12
N ILE A 119 -1.06 7.57 1.03
CA ILE A 119 0.34 7.11 1.06
C ILE A 119 0.51 5.71 0.46
N GLY A 120 -0.56 4.92 0.37
CA GLY A 120 -0.56 3.64 -0.36
C GLY A 120 -0.69 3.83 -1.87
N VAL A 121 -1.52 4.79 -2.29
CA VAL A 121 -1.84 5.06 -3.70
C VAL A 121 -0.74 5.84 -4.41
N LEU A 122 -0.23 6.91 -3.78
CA LEU A 122 0.72 7.83 -4.43
C LEU A 122 1.98 7.12 -4.95
N PRO A 123 2.71 6.31 -4.16
CA PRO A 123 3.89 5.62 -4.68
C PRO A 123 3.57 4.65 -5.83
N GLN A 124 2.42 3.98 -5.79
CA GLN A 124 2.02 3.06 -6.85
C GLN A 124 1.76 3.79 -8.18
N ILE A 125 1.09 4.94 -8.14
CA ILE A 125 0.88 5.78 -9.33
C ILE A 125 2.22 6.34 -9.86
N LEU A 126 3.10 6.78 -8.97
CA LEU A 126 4.42 7.31 -9.37
C LEU A 126 5.26 6.25 -10.09
N PHE A 127 5.27 5.02 -9.58
CA PHE A 127 6.02 3.93 -10.21
C PHE A 127 5.34 3.35 -11.46
N PHE A 128 4.03 3.53 -11.62
CA PHE A 128 3.32 3.10 -12.82
C PHE A 128 3.95 3.64 -14.12
N PHE A 129 4.42 4.89 -14.11
CA PHE A 129 5.08 5.50 -15.27
C PHE A 129 6.40 4.83 -15.68
N LEU A 130 6.99 3.98 -14.83
CA LEU A 130 8.27 3.31 -15.10
C LEU A 130 8.10 1.92 -15.75
N TRP A 131 6.88 1.38 -15.77
CA TRP A 131 6.62 0.05 -16.34
C TRP A 131 5.40 0.01 -17.26
N LEU A 132 4.76 1.15 -17.52
CA LEU A 132 3.80 1.28 -18.62
C LEU A 132 4.48 1.03 -19.96
#